data_AF-A0A946QIP5-F1
#
_entry.id   AF-A0A946QIP5-F1
#
_cell.length_a   1.000
_cell.length_b   1.000
_cell.length_c   1.000
_cell.angle_alpha   90.00
_cell.angle_beta   90.00
_cell.angle_gamma   90.00
#
_symmetry.space_group_name_H-M   'P 1'
#
loop_
_entity.id
_entity.type
_entity.pdbx_description
1 polymer ?
#
loop_
_entity_poly.entity_id
_entity_poly.type
_entity_poly.pdbx_seq_one_letter_code
_entity_poly.pdbx_strand_id
1 'polypeptide(L)'
;MDRLHNIIERVSAHKRIDKNESLALVRQADFLTLASLANQKRFHYHPEKIVTYVVDRNINYTNICASGCRFCAFFVTHDMGN
;
A
#
# COMPACT_ATOMS: atom_id res chain seq x y z
N MET A 1 -4.56 29.58 2.29
CA MET A 1 -4.30 28.29 2.96
C MET A 1 -3.43 27.45 2.05
N ASP A 2 -2.47 26.74 2.63
CA ASP A 2 -1.60 25.82 1.89
C ASP A 2 -2.43 24.67 1.27
N ARG A 3 -2.07 24.25 0.04
CA ARG A 3 -2.79 23.23 -0.72
C ARG A 3 -2.79 21.89 -0.01
N LEU A 4 -1.68 21.52 0.63
CA LEU A 4 -1.56 20.26 1.36
C LEU A 4 -2.53 20.21 2.56
N HIS A 5 -2.64 21.32 3.29
CA HIS A 5 -3.58 21.45 4.40
C HIS A 5 -5.04 21.20 3.97
N ASN A 6 -5.47 21.75 2.83
CA ASN A 6 -6.81 21.50 2.31
C ASN A 6 -7.06 20.00 1.99
N ILE A 7 -6.05 19.32 1.44
CA ILE A 7 -6.14 17.89 1.16
C ILE A 7 -6.27 17.10 2.47
N ILE A 8 -5.46 17.43 3.48
CA ILE A 8 -5.52 16.81 4.81
C ILE A 8 -6.92 16.96 5.42
N GLU A 9 -7.50 18.17 5.38
CA GLU A 9 -8.86 18.41 5.87
C GLU A 9 -9.92 17.55 5.16
N ARG A 10 -9.81 17.43 3.83
CA ARG A 10 -10.72 16.57 3.05
C ARG A 10 -10.59 15.10 3.43
N VAL A 11 -9.37 14.61 3.65
CA VAL A 11 -9.13 13.22 4.08
C VAL A 11 -9.72 12.98 5.46
N SER A 12 -9.49 13.90 6.41
CA SER A 12 -10.10 13.84 7.76
C SER A 12 -11.63 13.91 7.72
N ALA A 13 -12.20 14.63 6.75
CA ALA A 13 -13.64 14.66 6.48
C ALA A 13 -14.16 13.43 5.69
N HIS A 14 -13.33 12.39 5.53
CA HIS A 14 -13.66 11.13 4.88
C HIS A 14 -14.04 11.25 3.40
N LYS A 15 -13.72 12.38 2.76
CA LYS A 15 -14.02 12.61 1.35
C LYS A 15 -13.06 11.81 0.46
N ARG A 16 -13.55 11.39 -0.70
CA ARG A 16 -12.71 10.82 -1.75
C ARG A 16 -11.71 11.88 -2.22
N ILE A 17 -10.45 11.47 -2.33
CA ILE A 17 -9.37 12.26 -2.94
C ILE A 17 -9.03 11.69 -4.32
N ASP A 18 -8.48 12.54 -5.19
CA ASP A 18 -8.01 12.13 -6.50
C ASP A 18 -6.54 11.67 -6.51
N LYS A 19 -6.04 11.27 -7.68
CA LYS A 19 -4.67 10.81 -7.87
C LYS A 19 -3.62 11.89 -7.57
N ASN A 20 -3.88 13.13 -7.96
CA ASN A 20 -2.96 14.25 -7.75
C ASN A 20 -2.89 14.64 -6.27
N GLU A 21 -4.02 14.64 -5.59
CA GLU A 21 -4.11 14.84 -4.14
C GLU A 21 -3.37 13.74 -3.38
N SER A 22 -3.56 12.48 -3.78
CA SER A 22 -2.83 11.33 -3.21
C SER A 22 -1.32 11.44 -3.41
N LEU A 23 -0.88 11.88 -4.60
CA LEU A 23 0.54 12.08 -4.89
C LEU A 23 1.14 13.22 -4.05
N ALA A 24 0.39 14.31 -3.85
CA ALA A 24 0.83 15.41 -3.00
C ALA A 24 1.04 14.94 -1.55
N LEU A 25 0.10 14.16 -1.00
CA LEU A 25 0.23 13.57 0.33
C LEU A 25 1.50 12.73 0.45
N VAL A 26 1.74 11.79 -0.47
CA VAL A 26 2.93 10.91 -0.45
C VAL A 26 4.24 11.69 -0.52
N ARG A 27 4.26 12.81 -1.24
CA ARG A 27 5.49 13.57 -1.49
C ARG A 27 5.77 14.65 -0.45
N GLN A 28 4.75 15.19 0.20
CA GLN A 28 4.86 16.45 0.95
C GLN A 28 4.43 16.33 2.42
N ALA A 29 3.53 15.40 2.76
CA ALA A 29 3.16 15.22 4.16
C ALA A 29 4.26 14.48 4.92
N ASP A 30 4.46 14.84 6.19
CA ASP A 30 5.34 14.08 7.07
C ASP A 30 4.73 12.70 7.39
N PHE A 31 5.60 11.78 7.79
CA PHE A 31 5.22 10.39 8.06
C PHE A 31 4.15 10.26 9.14
N LEU A 32 4.23 11.04 10.23
CA LEU A 32 3.30 10.91 11.35
C LEU A 32 1.92 11.46 11.00
N THR A 33 1.86 12.53 10.22
CA THR A 33 0.59 13.03 9.66
C THR A 33 -0.08 11.97 8.77
N LEU A 34 0.68 11.36 7.85
CA LEU A 34 0.14 10.28 6.99
C LEU A 34 -0.32 9.08 7.80
N ALA A 35 0.48 8.63 8.77
CA ALA A 35 0.14 7.51 9.65
C ALA A 35 -1.14 7.80 10.47
N SER A 36 -1.29 9.01 11.00
CA SER A 36 -2.47 9.44 11.74
C SER A 36 -3.73 9.42 10.87
N LEU A 37 -3.67 10.02 9.67
CA LEU A 37 -4.79 10.02 8.73
C LEU A 37 -5.20 8.60 8.30
N ALA A 38 -4.22 7.74 8.00
CA ALA A 38 -4.46 6.34 7.65
C ALA A 38 -5.11 5.58 8.81
N ASN A 39 -4.65 5.78 10.05
CA ASN A 39 -5.21 5.16 11.24
C ASN A 39 -6.64 5.63 11.52
N GLN A 40 -6.93 6.92 11.35
CA GLN A 40 -8.30 7.46 11.44
C GLN A 40 -9.21 6.81 10.38
N LYS A 41 -8.74 6.71 9.13
CA LYS A 41 -9.50 6.06 8.05
C LYS A 41 -9.75 4.58 8.31
N ARG A 42 -8.77 3.87 8.88
CA ARG A 42 -8.95 2.47 9.33
C ARG A 42 -10.07 2.38 10.37
N PHE A 43 -10.05 3.22 11.40
CA PHE A 43 -11.08 3.21 12.45
C PHE A 43 -12.47 3.65 11.97
N HIS A 44 -12.55 4.45 10.91
CA HIS A 44 -13.83 4.75 10.28
C HIS A 44 -14.50 3.52 9.65
N TYR A 45 -13.71 2.64 9.01
CA TYR A 45 -14.23 1.40 8.42
C TYR A 45 -14.31 0.23 9.42
N HIS A 46 -13.42 0.22 10.41
CA HIS A 46 -13.28 -0.83 11.41
C HIS A 46 -13.22 -0.17 12.81
N PRO A 47 -14.36 0.27 13.35
CA PRO A 47 -14.41 1.00 14.63
C PRO A 47 -14.05 0.11 15.82
N GLU A 48 -14.27 -1.19 15.73
CA GLU A 48 -13.86 -2.14 16.75
C GLU A 48 -12.34 -2.23 16.84
N LYS A 49 -11.80 -2.31 18.05
CA LYS A 49 -10.37 -2.54 18.29
C LYS A 49 -10.00 -4.02 18.13
N ILE A 50 -10.55 -4.68 17.12
CA ILE A 50 -10.33 -6.09 16.81
C ILE A 50 -9.53 -6.18 15.52
N VAL A 51 -8.38 -6.83 15.58
CA VAL A 51 -7.55 -7.14 14.41
C VAL A 51 -7.63 -8.64 14.16
N THR A 52 -8.09 -9.02 12.97
CA THR A 52 -8.19 -10.41 12.55
C THR A 52 -6.93 -10.85 11.80
N TYR A 53 -6.73 -12.15 11.69
CA TYR A 53 -5.67 -12.76 10.87
C TYR A 53 -6.24 -13.89 10.02
N VAL A 54 -5.54 -14.23 8.95
CA VAL A 54 -5.91 -15.35 8.05
C VAL A 54 -4.97 -16.51 8.31
N VAL A 55 -5.52 -17.71 8.53
CA VAL A 55 -4.76 -18.96 8.52
C VAL A 55 -4.87 -19.56 7.13
N ASP A 56 -3.80 -19.41 6.34
CA ASP A 56 -3.75 -19.87 4.95
C ASP A 56 -2.61 -20.86 4.73
N ARG A 57 -2.79 -21.75 3.75
CA ARG A 57 -1.75 -22.67 3.27
C ARG A 57 -1.59 -22.49 1.77
N ASN A 58 -0.57 -21.76 1.37
CA ASN A 58 -0.16 -21.63 -0.02
C ASN A 58 0.76 -22.79 -0.41
N ILE A 59 0.29 -23.68 -1.29
CA ILE A 59 1.09 -24.75 -1.89
C ILE A 59 1.64 -24.27 -3.22
N ASN A 60 2.94 -23.98 -3.27
CA ASN A 60 3.64 -23.68 -4.52
C ASN A 60 4.12 -24.99 -5.15
N TYR A 61 3.35 -25.53 -6.10
CA TYR A 61 3.70 -26.78 -6.78
C TYR A 61 5.02 -26.71 -7.57
N THR A 62 5.42 -25.51 -8.01
CA THR A 62 6.69 -25.25 -8.69
C THR A 62 7.18 -23.84 -8.40
N ASN A 63 8.48 -23.66 -8.42
CA ASN A 63 9.16 -22.36 -8.43
C ASN A 63 9.82 -22.05 -9.80
N ILE A 64 9.58 -22.88 -10.82
CA ILE A 64 10.06 -22.67 -12.19
C ILE A 64 9.21 -21.58 -12.86
N CYS A 65 9.84 -20.53 -13.36
CA CYS A 65 9.15 -19.39 -13.96
C CYS A 65 9.92 -18.81 -15.15
N ALA A 66 9.20 -18.50 -16.25
CA ALA A 66 9.78 -17.91 -17.46
C ALA A 66 9.47 -16.40 -17.62
N SER A 67 8.72 -15.78 -16.70
CA SER A 67 8.18 -14.41 -16.85
C SER A 67 9.22 -13.29 -16.74
N GLY A 68 10.45 -13.55 -16.29
CA GLY A 68 11.51 -12.54 -16.29
C GLY A 68 11.36 -11.43 -15.24
N CYS A 69 10.56 -11.63 -14.19
CA CYS A 69 10.27 -10.57 -13.21
C CYS A 69 11.52 -10.25 -12.37
N ARG A 70 12.08 -9.04 -12.54
CA ARG A 70 13.31 -8.57 -11.84
C ARG A 70 13.22 -8.55 -10.30
N PHE A 71 12.01 -8.56 -9.74
CA PHE A 71 11.77 -8.53 -8.29
C PHE A 71 11.42 -9.91 -7.72
N CYS A 72 11.16 -10.91 -8.57
CA CYS A 72 10.68 -12.22 -8.15
C CYS A 72 11.84 -13.22 -8.12
N ALA A 73 12.01 -13.92 -7.00
CA ALA A 73 13.09 -14.89 -6.81
C ALA A 73 12.91 -16.21 -7.59
N PHE A 74 11.72 -16.46 -8.17
CA PHE A 74 11.45 -17.68 -8.95
C PHE A 74 11.95 -17.61 -10.39
N PHE A 75 12.18 -16.40 -10.91
CA PHE A 75 12.86 -16.26 -12.19
C PHE A 75 14.36 -16.33 -11.97
N VAL A 76 14.99 -17.33 -12.57
CA VAL A 76 16.44 -17.42 -12.72
C VAL A 76 16.75 -17.36 -14.20
N THR A 77 17.74 -16.54 -14.59
CA THR A 77 18.30 -16.64 -15.93
C THR A 77 18.94 -18.01 -16.03
N HIS A 78 18.37 -18.87 -16.87
CA HIS A 78 19.12 -20.03 -17.33
C HIS A 78 20.22 -19.47 -18.22
N ASP A 79 21.41 -19.27 -17.65
CA ASP A 79 22.62 -19.31 -18.47
C ASP A 79 22.56 -20.68 -19.14
N MET A 80 22.27 -20.70 -20.43
CA MET A 80 22.43 -21.89 -21.26
C MET A 80 23.93 -22.14 -21.35
N GLY A 81 24.50 -22.65 -20.27
CA GLY A 81 25.83 -23.22 -20.21
C GLY A 81 25.81 -24.59 -20.87
N ASN A 82 25.58 -24.57 -22.19
CA ASN A 82 26.05 -25.47 -23.23
C ASN A 82 25.73 -24.83 -24.58
#